data_AF-A0A0Q8WMS8-F1
#
_entry.id   AF-A0A0Q8WMS8-F1
#
_cell.length_a   1.000
_cell.length_b   1.000
_cell.length_c   1.000
_cell.angle_alpha   90.00
_cell.angle_beta   90.00
_cell.angle_gamma   90.00
#
_symmetry.space_group_name_H-M   'P 1'
#
loop_
_entity.id
_entity.type
_entity.pdbx_description
1 polymer ?
#
loop_
_entity_poly.entity_id
_entity_poly.type
_entity_poly.pdbx_seq_one_letter_code
_entity_poly.pdbx_strand_id
1 'polypeptide(L)' 'MIIEIFQRADNMWSFRRIALLGVQEDPGMYPSREAALAAARATYPGETVSEVDSTMDTPPQPHSD' A
#
# COMPACT_ATOMS: atom_id res chain seq x y z
N MET A 1 12.48 -5.19 2.86
CA MET A 1 11.08 -5.21 3.31
C MET A 1 10.38 -4.04 2.62
N ILE A 2 9.09 -4.17 2.35
CA ILE A 2 8.35 -3.21 1.50
C ILE A 2 7.15 -2.72 2.30
N ILE A 3 6.92 -1.40 2.30
CA ILE A 3 5.68 -0.83 2.82
C ILE A 3 4.78 -0.46 1.65
N GLU A 4 3.59 -1.05 1.61
CA GLU A 4 2.61 -0.80 0.56
C GLU A 4 1.52 0.14 1.08
N ILE A 5 1.32 1.27 0.39
CA ILE A 5 0.21 2.19 0.66
C ILE A 5 -0.96 1.83 -0.25
N PHE A 6 -2.17 1.68 0.31
CA PHE A 6 -3.37 1.31 -0.46
C PHE A 6 -4.62 2.05 0.04
N GLN A 7 -5.59 2.20 -0.86
CA GLN A 7 -6.91 2.74 -0.53
C GLN A 7 -7.87 1.58 -0.21
N ARG A 8 -8.62 1.73 0.88
CA ARG A 8 -9.65 0.81 1.34
C ARG A 8 -11.00 1.13 0.67
N ALA A 9 -11.96 0.22 0.80
CA ALA A 9 -13.30 0.36 0.22
C ALA A 9 -14.14 1.50 0.83
N ASP A 10 -13.75 2.01 2.00
CA ASP A 10 -14.35 3.15 2.70
C ASP A 10 -13.73 4.50 2.26
N ASN A 11 -12.96 4.52 1.17
CA ASN A 11 -12.16 5.64 0.67
C ASN A 11 -11.04 6.11 1.61
N MET A 12 -10.81 5.42 2.73
CA MET A 12 -9.69 5.71 3.62
C MET A 12 -8.41 5.06 3.11
N TRP A 13 -7.28 5.62 3.50
CA TRP A 13 -5.96 5.10 3.17
C TRP A 13 -5.38 4.35 4.35
N SER A 14 -4.63 3.30 4.06
CA SER A 14 -3.86 2.53 5.05
C SER A 14 -2.57 2.02 4.41
N PHE A 15 -1.73 1.38 5.21
CA PHE A 15 -0.52 0.76 4.71
C PHE A 15 -0.31 -0.62 5.30
N ARG A 16 0.38 -1.48 4.55
CA ARG A 16 0.78 -2.80 5.03
C ARG A 16 2.27 -3.02 4.80
N ARG A 17 2.90 -3.62 5.79
CA ARG A 17 4.29 -4.06 5.73
C ARG A 17 4.34 -5.47 5.16
N ILE A 18 5.07 -5.63 4.07
CA ILE A 18 5.35 -6.92 3.44
C ILE A 18 6.80 -7.31 3.78
N ALA A 19 6.93 -8.30 4.65
CA ALA A 19 8.21 -8.91 5.03
C ALA A 19 8.25 -10.37 4.58
N LEU A 20 9.46 -10.96 4.56
CA LEU A 20 9.64 -12.38 4.23
C LEU A 20 8.81 -13.33 5.11
N LEU A 21 8.50 -12.89 6.34
CA LEU A 21 7.77 -13.67 7.33
C LEU A 21 6.25 -13.41 7.33
N GLY A 22 5.76 -12.51 6.47
CA GLY A 22 4.32 -12.24 6.35
C GLY A 22 3.99 -10.77 6.10
N VAL A 23 2.68 -10.52 6.07
CA VAL A 23 2.09 -9.19 5.85
C VAL A 23 1.49 -8.71 7.17
N GLN A 24 1.80 -7.47 7.56
CA GLN A 24 1.22 -6.81 8.73
C GLN A 24 0.59 -5.49 8.29
N GLU A 25 -0.74 -5.42 8.41
CA GLU A 25 -1.52 -4.22 8.10
C GLU A 25 -1.48 -3.24 9.28
N ASP A 26 -1.37 -1.95 8.97
CA ASP A 26 -1.50 -0.88 9.94
C ASP A 26 -2.99 -0.69 10.32
N PRO A 27 -3.31 -0.62 11.63
CA PRO A 27 -4.68 -0.38 12.07
C PRO A 27 -5.16 1.06 11.82
N GLY A 28 -4.28 1.97 11.37
CA GLY A 28 -4.58 3.35 11.09
C GLY A 28 -5.41 3.53 9.83
N MET A 29 -6.32 4.50 9.92
CA MET A 29 -7.14 4.98 8.82
C MET A 29 -6.79 6.44 8.56
N TYR A 30 -6.29 6.71 7.37
CA TYR A 30 -5.81 8.03 6.98
C TYR A 30 -6.74 8.65 5.95
N PRO A 31 -7.05 9.96 6.07
CA PRO A 31 -7.97 10.64 5.15
C PRO A 31 -7.35 10.86 3.76
N SER A 32 -6.02 10.73 3.64
CA SER A 32 -5.29 10.93 2.39
C SER A 32 -4.10 9.99 2.27
N ARG A 33 -3.69 9.73 1.03
CA ARG A 33 -2.48 8.97 0.69
C ARG A 33 -1.25 9.53 1.37
N GLU A 34 -1.08 10.86 1.35
CA GLU A 34 0.07 11.54 1.94
C GLU A 34 0.14 11.34 3.46
N ALA A 35 -1.02 11.33 4.13
CA ALA A 35 -1.08 11.05 5.57
C ALA A 35 -0.69 9.60 5.89
N ALA A 36 -1.13 8.63 5.07
CA ALA A 36 -0.70 7.23 5.22
C ALA A 36 0.81 7.07 4.95
N LEU A 37 1.35 7.74 3.93
CA LEU A 37 2.77 7.71 3.59
C LEU A 37 3.64 8.36 4.67
N ALA A 38 3.20 9.50 5.22
CA ALA A 38 3.87 10.15 6.33
C ALA A 38 3.90 9.25 7.58
N ALA A 39 2.77 8.59 7.89
CA ALA A 39 2.70 7.65 9.01
C ALA A 39 3.57 6.41 8.79
N ALA A 40 3.59 5.85 7.59
CA ALA A 40 4.47 4.75 7.21
C ALA A 40 5.95 5.13 7.38
N ARG A 41 6.35 6.32 6.90
CA ARG A 41 7.73 6.83 7.05
C ARG A 41 8.11 7.11 8.50
N ALA A 42 7.17 7.59 9.31
CA ALA A 42 7.38 7.83 10.73
C ALA A 42 7.54 6.51 11.51
N THR A 43 6.75 5.49 11.15
CA THR A 43 6.77 4.18 11.81
C THR A 43 7.99 3.35 11.39
N TYR A 44 8.39 3.48 10.12
CA TYR A 44 9.48 2.72 9.54
C TYR A 44 10.53 3.64 8.90
N PRO A 45 11.30 4.38 9.71
CA PRO A 45 12.35 5.24 9.21
C PRO A 45 13.45 4.40 8.54
N GLY A 46 13.61 4.53 7.22
CA GLY A 46 14.64 3.84 6.43
C GLY A 46 14.14 2.68 5.56
N GLU A 47 12.84 2.40 5.59
CA GLU A 47 12.23 1.40 4.71
C GLU A 47 11.79 1.99 3.37
N THR A 48 11.89 1.20 2.31
CA THR A 48 11.40 1.61 0.98
C THR A 48 9.88 1.49 0.95
N VAL A 49 9.21 2.64 0.91
CA VAL A 49 7.75 2.74 0.75
C VAL A 49 7.44 2.66 -0.74
N SER A 50 6.68 1.65 -1.15
CA SER A 50 6.23 1.43 -2.51
C SER A 50 4.73 1.69 -2.57
N GLU A 51 4.31 2.57 -3.47
CA GLU A 51 2.91 2.92 -3.62
C GLU A 51 2.29 2.01 -4.69
N VAL A 52 1.22 1.28 -4.33
CA VAL A 52 0.45 0.52 -5.31
C VAL A 52 -0.72 1.38 -5.71
N ASP A 53 -0.63 1.91 -6.93
CA ASP A 53 -1.76 2.58 -7.54
C ASP A 53 -2.78 1.51 -7.94
N SER A 54 -4.01 1.63 -7.45
CA SER A 54 -5.11 0.69 -7.71
C SER A 54 -5.46 0.54 -9.20
N THR A 55 -4.80 1.30 -10.08
CA THR A 55 -4.93 1.23 -11.54
C THR A 55 -4.03 0.18 -12.20
N MET A 56 -3.14 -0.52 -11.46
CA MET A 56 -2.27 -1.56 -12.03
C MET A 56 -2.82 -3.00 -11.95
N ASP A 57 -4.04 -3.21 -11.44
CA ASP A 57 -4.77 -4.48 -11.63
C ASP A 57 -5.50 -4.46 -12.99
N THR A 58 -4.76 -4.24 -14.07
CA THR A 58 -5.27 -4.57 -15.41
C THR A 58 -4.93 -6.03 -15.64
N PRO A 59 -5.90 -6.97 -15.63
CA PRO A 59 -5.61 -8.34 -16.02
C PRO A 59 -4.99 -8.33 -17.42
N PRO A 60 -4.00 -9.21 -17.73
CA PRO A 60 -3.48 -9.30 -19.08
C PRO A 60 -4.65 -9.57 -20.02
N GLN A 61 -4.93 -8.62 -20.93
CA GLN A 61 -5.90 -8.85 -22.00
C GLN A 61 -5.53 -10.17 -22.69
N PRO A 62 -6.45 -11.14 -22.81
CA PRO A 62 -6.17 -12.32 -23.60
C PRO A 62 -5.95 -11.85 -25.04
N HIS A 63 -4.74 -12.08 -25.56
CA HIS A 63 -4.51 -12.08 -27.00
C HIS A 63 -5.40 -13.18 -27.58
N SER A 64 -6.47 -12.81 -28.28
CA SER A 64 -7.17 -13.72 -29.18
C SER A 64 -6.39 -13.77 -30.49
N ASP A 65 -5.89 -14.96 -30.82
CA ASP A 65 -5.35 -15.33 -32.15
C ASP A 65 -6.48 -15.41 -33.20
#